data_AF-A0A0C9YRR5-F1
#
_entry.id   AF-A0A0C9YRR5-F1
#
_cell.length_a   1.000
_cell.length_b   1.000
_cell.length_c   1.000
_cell.angle_alpha   90.00
_cell.angle_beta   90.00
_cell.angle_gamma   90.00
#
_symmetry.space_group_name_H-M   'P 1'
#
loop_
_entity.id
_entity.type
_entity.pdbx_description
1 polymer ?
#
loop_
_entity_poly.entity_id
_entity_poly.type
_entity_poly.pdbx_seq_one_letter_code
_entity_poly.pdbx_strand_id
1 'polypeptide(L)' 'PGRFLAANELKTMLAYIVMSYDIKFEGRVCRPTSIHWDLNVIADPTVRVMFRKRACN' A
#
# COMPACT_ATOMS: atom_id res chain seq x y z
N PRO A 1 5.94 23.66 -1.28
CA PRO A 1 5.73 23.27 -2.70
C PRO A 1 6.07 21.78 -2.83
N GLY A 2 5.25 20.94 -3.46
CA GLY A 2 5.47 19.48 -3.55
C GLY A 2 4.33 18.59 -3.04
N ARG A 3 3.46 19.11 -2.16
CA ARG A 3 2.30 18.35 -1.63
C ARG A 3 1.35 17.85 -2.71
N PHE A 4 1.15 18.64 -3.77
CA PHE A 4 0.24 18.30 -4.86
C PHE A 4 0.83 17.25 -5.80
N LEU A 5 2.14 17.34 -6.07
CA LEU A 5 2.85 16.34 -6.85
C LEU A 5 2.86 15.00 -6.10
N ALA A 6 3.28 14.99 -4.83
CA ALA A 6 3.29 13.79 -4.00
C ALA A 6 1.89 13.15 -3.89
N ALA A 7 0.84 13.96 -3.71
CA ALA A 7 -0.53 13.46 -3.68
C ALA A 7 -0.96 12.87 -5.04
N ASN A 8 -0.56 13.48 -6.15
CA ASN A 8 -0.91 12.97 -7.48
C ASN A 8 -0.18 11.65 -7.78
N GLU A 9 1.12 11.59 -7.55
CA GLU A 9 1.94 10.39 -7.77
C GLU A 9 1.43 9.20 -6.94
N LEU A 10 1.19 9.40 -5.64
CA LEU A 10 0.66 8.34 -4.77
C LEU A 10 -0.73 7.88 -5.20
N LYS A 11 -1.63 8.80 -5.59
CA LYS A 11 -2.96 8.44 -6.11
C LYS A 11 -2.84 7.64 -7.40
N THR A 12 -1.97 8.03 -8.33
CA THR A 12 -1.77 7.31 -9.58
C THR A 12 -1.24 5.90 -9.33
N MET A 13 -0.23 5.74 -8.47
CA MET A 13 0.30 4.41 -8.09
C MET A 13 -0.77 3.55 -7.43
N LEU A 14 -1.55 4.12 -6.50
CA LEU A 14 -2.62 3.40 -5.80
C LEU A 14 -3.77 3.01 -6.75
N ALA A 15 -4.16 3.90 -7.66
CA ALA A 15 -5.19 3.61 -8.66
C ALA A 15 -4.78 2.41 -9.54
N TYR A 16 -3.54 2.39 -10.01
CA TYR A 16 -3.03 1.26 -10.79
C TYR A 16 -3.07 -0.06 -10.01
N ILE A 17 -2.64 -0.01 -8.74
CA ILE A 17 -2.64 -1.17 -7.85
C ILE A 17 -4.07 -1.70 -7.63
N VAL A 18 -5.02 -0.83 -7.29
CA VAL A 18 -6.43 -1.22 -7.01
C VAL A 18 -7.13 -1.74 -8.26
N MET A 19 -6.83 -1.20 -9.44
CA MET A 19 -7.43 -1.67 -10.69
C MET A 19 -6.86 -3.01 -11.15
N SER A 20 -5.56 -3.23 -10.93
CA SER A 20 -4.84 -4.37 -11.52
C SER A 20 -4.64 -5.56 -10.57
N TYR A 21 -4.82 -5.37 -9.26
CA TYR A 21 -4.49 -6.40 -8.26
C TYR A 21 -5.57 -6.54 -7.18
N ASP A 22 -5.79 -7.78 -6.74
CA ASP A 22 -6.37 -8.08 -5.45
C ASP A 22 -5.26 -8.16 -4.39
N ILE A 23 -5.50 -7.53 -3.25
CA ILE A 23 -4.52 -7.38 -2.18
C ILE A 23 -5.09 -7.93 -0.89
N LYS A 24 -4.25 -8.67 -0.15
CA LYS A 24 -4.54 -9.08 1.22
C LYS A 24 -3.26 -9.10 2.04
N PHE A 25 -3.39 -9.01 3.36
CA PHE A 25 -2.28 -9.25 4.27
C PHE A 25 -2.19 -10.74 4.59
N GLU A 26 -0.98 -11.28 4.67
CA GLU A 26 -0.77 -12.68 5.02
C GLU A 26 -1.34 -12.97 6.42
N GLY A 27 -2.31 -13.88 6.50
CA GLY A 27 -2.93 -14.31 7.76
C GLY A 27 -3.70 -13.21 8.53
N ARG A 28 -3.97 -12.04 7.92
CA ARG A 28 -4.60 -10.90 8.60
C ARG A 28 -5.66 -10.21 7.76
N VAL A 29 -6.73 -9.77 8.41
CA VAL A 29 -7.81 -8.97 7.81
C VAL A 29 -7.62 -7.47 8.08
N CYS A 30 -6.82 -7.11 9.09
CA CYS A 30 -6.66 -5.73 9.55
C CYS A 30 -5.35 -5.08 9.05
N ARG A 31 -5.33 -3.74 9.07
CA ARG A 31 -4.15 -2.93 8.72
C ARG A 31 -2.95 -3.29 9.63
N PRO A 32 -1.73 -3.43 9.09
CA PRO A 32 -0.52 -3.56 9.88
C PRO A 32 -0.37 -2.40 10.88
N THR A 33 0.20 -2.69 12.04
CA THR A 33 0.50 -1.67 13.06
C THR A 33 1.49 -0.66 12.52
N SER A 34 1.30 0.61 12.84
CA SER A 34 2.30 1.64 12.57
C SER A 34 3.41 1.55 13.62
N ILE A 35 4.65 1.49 13.16
CA ILE A 35 5.83 1.62 13.99
C ILE A 35 6.45 3.00 13.77
N HIS A 36 6.99 3.58 14.83
CA HIS A 36 7.71 4.86 14.77
C HIS A 36 9.20 4.54 14.71
N TRP A 37 9.82 4.95 13.62
CA TRP A 37 11.25 4.77 13.37
C TRP A 37 11.88 6.15 13.24
N ASP A 38 12.42 6.64 14.36
CA ASP A 38 12.95 8.00 14.49
C ASP A 38 11.88 9.04 14.11
N LEU A 39 12.11 9.84 13.07
CA LEU A 39 11.16 10.84 12.56
C LEU A 39 10.10 10.26 11.59
N ASN A 40 10.16 8.96 11.29
CA ASN A 40 9.30 8.34 10.29
C ASN A 40 8.25 7.44 10.94
N VAL A 41 7.07 7.36 10.33
CA VAL A 41 6.03 6.40 10.69
C VAL A 41 5.91 5.41 9.53
N ILE A 42 6.26 4.15 9.78
CA ILE A 42 6.22 3.08 8.77
C ILE A 42 5.25 1.98 9.19
N ALA A 43 4.81 1.16 8.23
CA ALA A 43 4.07 -0.05 8.54
C ALA A 43 5.04 -1.14 9.07
N ASP A 44 4.54 -2.05 9.91
CA ASP A 44 5.29 -3.22 10.35
C ASP A 44 5.90 -3.99 9.16
N PRO A 45 7.24 -4.02 9.01
CA PRO A 45 7.91 -4.59 7.86
C PRO A 45 7.87 -6.13 7.83
N THR A 46 7.45 -6.76 8.93
CA THR A 46 7.30 -8.22 8.99
C THR A 46 6.02 -8.70 8.33
N VAL A 47 5.04 -7.82 8.13
CA VAL A 47 3.76 -8.17 7.52
C VAL A 47 3.89 -8.20 5.99
N ARG A 48 3.58 -9.36 5.41
CA ARG A 48 3.66 -9.56 3.96
C ARG A 48 2.35 -9.15 3.29
N VAL A 49 2.49 -8.39 2.20
CA VAL A 49 1.39 -7.99 1.33
C VAL A 49 1.35 -8.95 0.15
N MET A 50 0.22 -9.62 -0.04
CA MET A 50 0.02 -10.60 -1.08
C MET A 50 -0.70 -9.96 -2.26
N PHE A 51 -0.04 -9.93 -3.42
CA PHE A 51 -0.60 -9.39 -4.66
C PHE A 51 -1.06 -10.53 -5.57
N ARG A 52 -2.32 -10.48 -6.00
CA ARG A 52 -2.84 -11.33 -7.07
C ARG A 52 -3.27 -10.47 -8.23
N LYS A 53 -2.67 -10.66 -9.41
CA LYS A 53 -3.08 -9.94 -10.62
C LYS A 53 -4.53 -10.28 -10.96
N ARG A 54 -5.34 -9.25 -11.19
CA ARG A 54 -6.70 -9.40 -11.73
C ARG A 54 -6.57 -9.73 -13.21
N ALA A 55 -7.18 -10.83 -13.64
CA ALA A 55 -7.30 -11.11 -15.06
C ALA A 55 -8.28 -10.10 -15.66
N CYS A 56 -7.92 -9.52 -16.80
CA CYS A 56 -8.91 -8.92 -17.67
C CYS A 56 -9.75 -10.08 -18.22
N ASN A 57 -11.04 -10.12 -17.89
CA ASN A 57 -12.00 -10.78 -18.77
C ASN A 57 -12.22 -9.91 -20.00
#